data_AF-A0A933N820-F1
#
_entry.id   AF-A0A933N820-F1
#
_cell.length_a   1.000
_cell.length_b   1.000
_cell.length_c   1.000
_cell.angle_alpha   90.00
_cell.angle_beta   90.00
_cell.angle_gamma   90.00
#
_symmetry.space_group_name_H-M   'P 1'
#
loop_
_entity.id
_entity.type
_entity.pdbx_description
1 polymer ?
#
loop_
_entity_poly.entity_id
_entity_poly.type
_entity_poly.pdbx_seq_one_letter_code
_entity_poly.pdbx_strand_id
1 'polypeptide(L)'
;MATDQAYSVLVKDPERTAPGGNVVVAPADGIVLYVRRFSNGRVPLVIKRNTPVPVEAIHRMENGSPSEGVIIGIFMMTYGVHVNRAPIGGKVAGRVWYNGPDVEMTRLEKGLILRSIIPGPEKLLGILGLGLSDLVAESDHILSSARETLVFEGDLRCLVVRIADYFVGEILTWVSLGELVGKGQRIGMITWGSQTDLIIEIPSGVSLETPVAEGDHVRAGETVVAKYAR
;
A
#
# COMPACT_ATOMS: atom_id res chain seq x y z
N MET A 1 -25.75 -13.56 7.06
CA MET A 1 -26.76 -12.47 7.12
C MET A 1 -26.20 -11.17 7.72
N ALA A 2 -25.51 -11.17 8.87
CA ALA A 2 -24.85 -9.95 9.39
C ALA A 2 -23.54 -9.57 8.66
N THR A 3 -22.85 -10.54 8.05
CA THR A 3 -21.62 -10.35 7.27
C THR A 3 -21.86 -9.60 5.96
N ASP A 4 -22.88 -9.95 5.18
CA ASP A 4 -23.18 -9.30 3.88
C ASP A 4 -23.48 -7.80 3.98
N GLN A 5 -24.17 -7.38 5.05
CA GLN A 5 -24.53 -5.97 5.23
C GLN A 5 -23.31 -5.12 5.61
N ALA A 6 -22.35 -5.66 6.35
CA ALA A 6 -21.09 -4.99 6.68
C ALA A 6 -20.17 -4.86 5.46
N TYR A 7 -20.12 -5.87 4.58
CA TYR A 7 -19.36 -5.80 3.33
C TYR A 7 -19.93 -4.75 2.36
N SER A 8 -21.26 -4.57 2.31
CA SER A 8 -21.90 -3.63 1.38
C SER A 8 -21.42 -2.16 1.51
N VAL A 9 -20.94 -1.75 2.69
CA VAL A 9 -20.38 -0.41 2.94
C VAL A 9 -18.96 -0.25 2.39
N LEU A 10 -18.24 -1.37 2.23
CA LEU A 10 -16.85 -1.46 1.77
C LEU A 10 -16.72 -1.62 0.25
N VAL A 11 -17.79 -2.07 -0.43
CA VAL A 11 -17.83 -2.23 -1.90
C VAL A 11 -18.12 -0.90 -2.61
N LYS A 12 -17.45 0.18 -2.17
CA LYS A 12 -17.35 1.37 -3.01
C LYS A 12 -16.25 1.11 -4.03
N ASP A 13 -16.59 1.16 -5.30
CA ASP A 13 -15.62 1.05 -6.39
C ASP A 13 -16.10 1.88 -7.59
N PRO A 14 -15.90 3.20 -7.56
CA PRO A 14 -16.30 4.05 -8.67
C PRO A 14 -15.53 3.66 -9.94
N GLU A 15 -16.15 3.89 -11.09
CA GLU A 15 -15.46 3.80 -12.38
C GLU A 15 -14.35 4.84 -12.48
N ARG A 16 -13.22 4.45 -13.05
CA ARG A 16 -11.98 5.24 -13.07
C ARG A 16 -11.25 5.09 -14.37
N THR A 17 -10.57 6.15 -14.79
CA THR A 17 -9.74 6.15 -16.00
C THR A 17 -8.30 6.47 -15.62
N ALA A 18 -7.39 5.54 -15.92
CA ALA A 18 -5.98 5.76 -15.65
C ALA A 18 -5.39 6.82 -16.59
N PRO A 19 -4.57 7.75 -16.07
CA PRO A 19 -3.86 8.72 -16.91
C PRO A 19 -2.88 8.03 -17.88
N GLY A 20 -2.80 8.55 -19.10
CA GLY A 20 -1.81 8.15 -20.08
C GLY A 20 -0.38 8.56 -19.72
N GLY A 21 0.59 8.17 -20.55
CA GLY A 21 1.99 8.54 -20.42
C GLY A 21 2.80 7.71 -19.41
N ASN A 22 4.06 8.14 -19.23
CA ASN A 22 5.08 7.47 -18.42
C ASN A 22 4.89 7.78 -16.93
N VAL A 23 3.78 7.27 -16.39
CA VAL A 23 3.36 7.49 -15.01
C VAL A 23 2.95 6.20 -14.33
N VAL A 24 3.23 6.13 -13.03
CA VAL A 24 2.75 5.11 -12.10
C VAL A 24 1.58 5.68 -11.30
N VAL A 25 0.50 4.92 -11.17
CA VAL A 25 -0.70 5.35 -10.43
C VAL A 25 -0.76 4.68 -9.06
N ALA A 26 -1.42 5.33 -8.10
CA ALA A 26 -1.65 4.77 -6.78
C ALA A 26 -2.35 3.40 -6.89
N PRO A 27 -1.94 2.38 -6.12
CA PRO A 27 -2.63 1.08 -6.11
C PRO A 27 -3.84 1.04 -5.17
N ALA A 28 -4.02 2.04 -4.31
CA ALA A 28 -5.08 2.09 -3.30
C ALA A 28 -5.62 3.51 -3.13
N ASP A 29 -6.85 3.62 -2.64
CA ASP A 29 -7.40 4.87 -2.13
C ASP A 29 -6.92 5.09 -0.71
N GLY A 30 -6.61 6.34 -0.36
CA GLY A 30 -6.16 6.61 0.99
C GLY A 30 -5.41 7.90 1.17
N ILE A 31 -4.67 7.93 2.27
CA ILE A 31 -3.72 9.00 2.61
C ILE A 31 -2.31 8.43 2.48
N VAL A 32 -1.41 9.18 1.84
CA VAL A 32 0.01 8.83 1.77
C VAL A 32 0.63 8.95 3.16
N LEU A 33 1.11 7.83 3.70
CA LEU A 33 1.77 7.76 4.99
C LEU A 33 3.23 8.19 4.91
N TYR A 34 3.90 7.84 3.81
CA TYR A 34 5.29 8.17 3.58
C TYR A 34 5.63 8.00 2.11
N VAL A 35 6.62 8.78 1.66
CA VAL A 35 7.33 8.61 0.40
C VAL A 35 8.81 8.56 0.74
N ARG A 36 9.49 7.45 0.46
CA ARG A 36 10.91 7.27 0.82
C ARG A 36 11.66 6.67 -0.36
N ARG A 37 12.76 7.30 -0.73
CA ARG A 37 13.78 6.68 -1.59
C ARG A 37 14.59 5.69 -0.78
N PHE A 38 15.00 4.60 -1.42
CA PHE A 38 15.90 3.62 -0.85
C PHE A 38 16.99 3.24 -1.84
N SER A 39 18.13 2.83 -1.28
CA SER A 39 19.25 2.26 -1.99
C SER A 39 19.85 1.11 -1.18
N ASN A 40 20.66 0.27 -1.83
CA ASN A 40 21.25 -0.93 -1.22
C ASN A 40 20.22 -1.86 -0.54
N GLY A 41 18.98 -1.89 -1.05
CA GLY A 41 17.89 -2.70 -0.52
C GLY A 41 17.39 -2.28 0.86
N ARG A 42 17.65 -1.04 1.31
CA ARG A 42 17.24 -0.57 2.65
C ARG A 42 16.44 0.72 2.61
N VAL A 43 15.22 0.68 3.15
CA VAL A 43 14.37 1.86 3.29
C VAL A 43 14.69 2.59 4.59
N PRO A 44 14.88 3.93 4.56
CA PRO A 44 14.92 4.75 5.75
C PRO A 44 13.49 4.94 6.30
N LEU A 45 12.92 3.88 6.87
CA LEU A 45 11.67 3.96 7.62
C LEU A 45 12.00 4.32 9.07
N VAL A 46 11.34 5.35 9.60
CA VAL A 46 11.36 5.65 11.03
C VAL A 46 10.30 4.75 11.69
N ILE A 47 10.58 3.45 11.74
CA ILE A 47 9.88 2.54 12.64
C ILE A 47 10.81 2.36 13.83
N LYS A 48 10.28 2.55 15.04
CA LYS A 48 10.89 2.32 16.36
C LYS A 48 12.41 2.04 16.34
N ARG A 49 13.22 3.04 16.74
CA ARG A 49 14.72 3.05 16.84
C ARG A 49 15.50 3.58 15.62
N ASN A 50 14.85 4.28 14.68
CA ASN A 50 15.54 4.94 13.55
C ASN A 50 16.45 3.99 12.75
N THR A 51 16.06 2.72 12.64
CA THR A 51 16.88 1.68 12.01
C THR A 51 16.35 1.43 10.61
N PRO A 52 17.16 1.59 9.55
CA PRO A 52 16.72 1.29 8.19
C PRO A 52 16.22 -0.15 8.07
N VAL A 53 15.13 -0.34 7.35
CA VAL A 53 14.47 -1.65 7.19
C VAL A 53 14.85 -2.26 5.85
N PRO A 54 15.25 -3.54 5.79
CA PRO A 54 15.43 -4.24 4.51
C PRO A 54 14.12 -4.25 3.70
N VAL A 55 14.19 -3.90 2.42
CA VAL A 55 13.04 -3.88 1.50
C VAL A 55 12.37 -5.27 1.44
N GLU A 56 13.16 -6.34 1.49
CA GLU A 56 12.70 -7.73 1.57
C GLU A 56 11.85 -8.05 2.81
N ALA A 57 12.06 -7.36 3.93
CA ALA A 57 11.24 -7.55 5.12
C ALA A 57 9.82 -7.02 4.92
N ILE A 58 9.63 -6.10 3.96
CA ILE A 58 8.34 -5.52 3.60
C ILE A 58 7.63 -6.45 2.63
N HIS A 59 8.24 -6.74 1.47
CA HIS A 59 7.59 -7.49 0.39
C HIS A 59 7.70 -9.02 0.49
N ARG A 60 8.57 -9.56 1.36
CA ARG A 60 8.67 -11.00 1.70
C ARG A 60 9.05 -11.95 0.56
N MET A 61 9.53 -11.44 -0.57
CA MET A 61 10.02 -12.32 -1.65
C MET A 61 11.41 -12.86 -1.30
N GLU A 62 11.67 -14.12 -1.61
CA GLU A 62 12.97 -14.76 -1.36
C GLU A 62 14.06 -14.25 -2.32
N ASN A 63 13.68 -13.87 -3.54
CA ASN A 63 14.58 -13.44 -4.61
C ASN A 63 13.99 -12.26 -5.38
N GLY A 64 14.86 -11.47 -6.03
CA GLY A 64 14.42 -10.36 -6.89
C GLY A 64 13.95 -9.11 -6.12
N SER A 65 14.44 -8.92 -4.90
CA SER A 65 14.23 -7.68 -4.13
C SER A 65 14.89 -6.49 -4.86
N PRO A 66 14.17 -5.39 -5.11
CA PRO A 66 14.78 -4.18 -5.67
C PRO A 66 15.91 -3.66 -4.77
N SER A 67 17.06 -3.33 -5.38
CA SER A 67 18.18 -2.70 -4.65
C SER A 67 18.00 -1.19 -4.51
N GLU A 68 17.35 -0.55 -5.47
CA GLU A 68 17.10 0.90 -5.48
C GLU A 68 15.69 1.21 -5.96
N GLY A 69 15.08 2.25 -5.38
CA GLY A 69 13.72 2.59 -5.71
C GLY A 69 13.07 3.63 -4.81
N VAL A 70 11.75 3.70 -4.92
CA VAL A 70 10.87 4.46 -4.03
C VAL A 70 9.85 3.52 -3.42
N ILE A 71 9.56 3.70 -2.14
CA ILE A 71 8.39 3.12 -1.49
C ILE A 71 7.39 4.21 -1.09
N ILE A 72 6.11 3.95 -1.32
CA ILE A 72 4.99 4.80 -0.99
C ILE A 72 3.99 3.99 -0.18
N GLY A 73 3.84 4.31 1.10
CA GLY A 73 2.82 3.69 1.95
C GLY A 73 1.51 4.46 1.86
N ILE A 74 0.39 3.76 1.65
CA ILE A 74 -0.95 4.36 1.54
C ILE A 74 -1.84 3.76 2.60
N PHE A 75 -2.36 4.59 3.49
CA PHE A 75 -3.37 4.21 4.47
C PHE A 75 -4.77 4.28 3.87
N MET A 76 -5.43 3.13 3.77
CA MET A 76 -6.80 2.96 3.29
C MET A 76 -7.78 3.31 4.41
N MET A 77 -8.66 4.27 4.15
CA MET A 77 -9.69 4.66 5.12
C MET A 77 -10.76 3.57 5.22
N THR A 78 -11.20 3.23 6.42
CA THR A 78 -12.19 2.15 6.66
C THR A 78 -13.54 2.34 5.97
N TYR A 79 -13.97 3.57 5.71
CA TYR A 79 -15.19 3.85 4.93
C TYR A 79 -14.93 4.24 3.47
N GLY A 80 -13.69 4.07 3.03
CA GLY A 80 -13.21 4.36 1.69
C GLY A 80 -13.38 3.20 0.71
N VAL A 81 -12.80 3.37 -0.47
CA VAL A 81 -12.72 2.34 -1.50
C VAL A 81 -11.63 1.35 -1.10
N HIS A 82 -11.99 0.08 -1.03
CA HIS A 82 -11.05 -0.97 -0.66
C HIS A 82 -10.52 -1.79 -1.84
N VAL A 83 -10.96 -1.44 -3.05
CA VAL A 83 -10.48 -2.04 -4.29
C VAL A 83 -9.08 -1.52 -4.59
N ASN A 84 -8.15 -2.46 -4.79
CA ASN A 84 -6.80 -2.16 -5.25
C ASN A 84 -6.71 -2.24 -6.76
N ARG A 85 -5.80 -1.46 -7.34
CA ARG A 85 -5.59 -1.36 -8.79
C ARG A 85 -4.13 -1.51 -9.17
N ALA A 86 -3.88 -2.01 -10.38
CA ALA A 86 -2.54 -2.18 -10.92
C ALA A 86 -1.87 -0.80 -11.12
N PRO A 87 -0.67 -0.56 -10.57
CA PRO A 87 -0.02 0.75 -10.63
C PRO A 87 0.57 1.06 -12.02
N ILE A 88 0.82 0.02 -12.81
CA ILE A 88 1.31 0.07 -14.19
C ILE A 88 0.57 -0.98 -15.02
N GLY A 89 0.63 -0.84 -16.35
CA GLY A 89 0.24 -1.91 -17.26
C GLY A 89 1.43 -2.86 -17.47
N GLY A 90 1.15 -4.16 -17.65
CA GLY A 90 2.19 -5.15 -17.82
C GLY A 90 1.75 -6.55 -17.38
N LYS A 91 2.73 -7.41 -17.12
CA LYS A 91 2.52 -8.79 -16.67
C LYS A 91 2.53 -8.86 -15.15
N VAL A 92 1.60 -9.61 -14.57
CA VAL A 92 1.70 -10.06 -13.17
C VAL A 92 2.80 -11.13 -13.11
N ALA A 93 4.02 -10.73 -12.75
CA ALA A 93 5.22 -11.55 -12.85
C ALA A 93 5.51 -12.36 -11.58
N GLY A 94 4.90 -12.00 -10.45
CA GLY A 94 5.14 -12.64 -9.17
C GLY A 94 3.98 -12.44 -8.21
N ARG A 95 3.82 -13.41 -7.32
CA ARG A 95 2.87 -13.36 -6.20
C ARG A 95 3.51 -14.05 -5.01
N VAL A 96 3.54 -13.37 -3.86
CA VAL A 96 4.02 -13.94 -2.61
C VAL A 96 2.98 -13.70 -1.53
N TRP A 97 2.67 -14.74 -0.78
CA TRP A 97 1.81 -14.66 0.38
C TRP A 97 2.64 -14.93 1.63
N TYR A 98 2.52 -14.05 2.63
CA TYR A 98 3.13 -14.23 3.93
C TYR A 98 2.03 -14.30 4.99
N ASN A 99 1.90 -15.46 5.61
CA ASN A 99 1.08 -15.66 6.80
C ASN A 99 1.89 -15.15 8.00
N GLY A 100 1.71 -13.87 8.31
CA GLY A 100 2.21 -13.30 9.56
C GLY A 100 1.52 -13.96 10.76
N PRO A 101 2.18 -14.04 11.93
CA PRO A 101 1.49 -14.45 13.15
C PRO A 101 0.32 -13.49 13.42
N ASP A 102 -0.80 -14.01 13.95
CA ASP A 102 -1.86 -13.19 14.55
C ASP A 102 -1.27 -12.49 15.78
N VAL A 103 -0.58 -11.36 15.57
CA VAL A 103 -0.03 -10.57 16.67
C VAL A 103 -1.19 -9.83 17.32
N GLU A 104 -1.47 -10.18 18.58
CA GLU A 104 -2.48 -9.48 19.35
C GLU A 104 -2.07 -8.01 19.50
N MET A 105 -2.81 -7.09 18.87
CA MET A 105 -2.59 -5.66 19.03
C MET A 105 -2.71 -5.23 20.50
N THR A 106 -1.85 -4.30 20.91
CA THR A 106 -1.97 -3.64 22.21
C THR A 106 -3.30 -2.87 22.31
N ARG A 107 -3.79 -2.60 23.53
CA ARG A 107 -5.03 -1.81 23.72
C ARG A 107 -4.95 -0.41 23.10
N LEU A 108 -3.76 0.18 23.04
CA LEU A 108 -3.51 1.49 22.44
C LEU A 108 -3.66 1.42 20.92
N GLU A 109 -3.01 0.46 20.27
CA GLU A 109 -3.14 0.22 18.83
C GLU A 109 -4.61 -0.10 18.46
N LYS A 110 -5.28 -0.94 19.26
CA LYS A 110 -6.71 -1.26 19.06
C LYS A 110 -7.56 0.00 19.15
N GLY A 111 -7.27 0.86 20.13
CA GLY A 111 -7.97 2.13 20.31
C GLY A 111 -7.70 3.15 19.19
N LEU A 112 -6.48 3.18 18.65
CA LEU A 112 -6.09 4.08 17.58
C LEU A 112 -6.68 3.65 16.22
N ILE A 113 -6.65 2.36 15.89
CA ILE A 113 -7.34 1.82 14.72
C ILE A 113 -8.85 2.01 14.88
N LEU A 114 -9.45 1.66 16.02
CA LEU A 114 -10.89 1.87 16.24
C LEU A 114 -11.31 3.35 16.09
N ARG A 115 -10.43 4.29 16.45
CA ARG A 115 -10.63 5.74 16.27
C ARG A 115 -10.46 6.20 14.82
N SER A 116 -9.64 5.51 14.00
CA SER A 116 -9.55 5.78 12.55
C SER A 116 -10.77 5.29 11.76
N ILE A 117 -11.58 4.41 12.37
CA ILE A 117 -12.91 4.00 11.90
C ILE A 117 -14.00 5.03 12.26
N ILE A 118 -13.69 6.19 12.86
CA ILE A 118 -14.66 7.28 13.09
C ILE A 118 -14.45 8.34 12.00
N PRO A 119 -15.50 8.84 11.31
CA PRO A 119 -15.35 9.93 10.34
C PRO A 119 -14.73 11.20 10.95
N GLY A 120 -13.76 11.80 10.27
CA GLY A 120 -12.97 12.94 10.78
C GLY A 120 -11.79 12.60 11.71
N PRO A 121 -11.09 11.46 11.54
CA PRO A 121 -10.02 11.05 12.45
C PRO A 121 -8.81 12.00 12.42
N GLU A 122 -8.55 12.69 11.31
CA GLU A 122 -7.51 13.72 11.22
C GLU A 122 -7.71 14.87 12.22
N LYS A 123 -8.96 15.25 12.52
CA LYS A 123 -9.26 16.26 13.54
C LYS A 123 -8.98 15.74 14.94
N LEU A 124 -9.30 14.48 15.21
CA LEU A 124 -9.07 13.86 16.52
C LEU A 124 -7.58 13.66 16.79
N LEU A 125 -6.81 13.22 15.79
CA LEU A 125 -5.37 13.05 15.89
C LEU A 125 -4.66 14.40 16.06
N GLY A 126 -5.11 15.44 15.33
CA GLY A 126 -4.64 16.81 15.52
C GLY A 126 -4.90 17.36 16.92
N ILE A 127 -6.04 17.03 17.55
CA ILE A 127 -6.33 17.39 18.96
C ILE A 127 -5.37 16.70 19.94
N LEU A 128 -4.91 15.49 19.62
CA LEU A 128 -3.98 14.72 20.45
C LEU A 128 -2.49 15.02 20.15
N GLY A 129 -2.21 15.90 19.17
CA GLY A 129 -0.85 16.23 18.75
C GLY A 129 -0.12 15.08 18.04
N LEU A 130 -0.85 14.12 17.47
CA LEU A 130 -0.31 12.97 16.75
C LEU A 130 -0.52 13.14 15.25
N GLY A 131 0.53 12.91 14.44
CA GLY A 131 0.46 12.79 12.99
C GLY A 131 -0.01 11.40 12.55
N LEU A 132 -0.54 11.31 11.31
CA LEU A 132 -0.95 10.01 10.74
C LEU A 132 0.24 9.04 10.61
N SER A 133 1.44 9.57 10.37
CA SER A 133 2.70 8.82 10.32
C SER A 133 3.15 8.31 11.69
N ASP A 134 2.80 8.98 12.79
CA ASP A 134 3.15 8.55 14.15
C ASP A 134 2.44 7.24 14.54
N LEU A 135 1.21 7.04 14.06
CA LEU A 135 0.47 5.78 14.22
C LEU A 135 1.18 4.58 13.60
N VAL A 136 1.95 4.83 12.53
CA VAL A 136 2.63 3.81 11.74
C VAL A 136 4.08 3.64 12.22
N ALA A 137 4.71 4.71 12.69
CA ALA A 137 6.06 4.72 13.25
C ALA A 137 6.19 3.91 14.54
N GLU A 138 5.11 3.80 15.32
CA GLU A 138 5.10 3.06 16.60
C GLU A 138 4.76 1.57 16.47
N SER A 139 4.37 1.08 15.29
CA SER A 139 3.83 -0.26 15.16
C SER A 139 4.70 -1.23 14.36
N ASP A 140 4.98 -2.39 14.95
CA ASP A 140 5.68 -3.50 14.30
C ASP A 140 4.80 -4.20 13.22
N HIS A 141 3.53 -3.80 13.08
CA HIS A 141 2.54 -4.42 12.18
C HIS A 141 2.92 -4.40 10.70
N ILE A 142 3.65 -3.38 10.23
CA ILE A 142 4.19 -3.37 8.85
C ILE A 142 5.06 -4.60 8.59
N LEU A 143 5.73 -5.13 9.61
CA LEU A 143 6.65 -6.26 9.48
C LEU A 143 6.08 -7.58 9.99
N SER A 144 5.16 -7.59 10.95
CA SER A 144 4.60 -8.86 11.45
C SER A 144 3.34 -9.32 10.72
N SER A 145 2.53 -8.41 10.17
CA SER A 145 1.18 -8.77 9.75
C SER A 145 1.13 -9.56 8.44
N ALA A 146 0.06 -10.34 8.27
CA ALA A 146 -0.22 -11.07 7.05
C ALA A 146 -0.24 -10.12 5.84
N ARG A 147 0.29 -10.56 4.71
CA ARG A 147 0.33 -9.72 3.52
C ARG A 147 0.44 -10.53 2.24
N GLU A 148 0.07 -9.88 1.15
CA GLU A 148 0.33 -10.36 -0.18
C GLU A 148 1.13 -9.33 -0.98
N THR A 149 2.18 -9.80 -1.66
CA THR A 149 2.94 -9.01 -2.62
C THR A 149 2.59 -9.48 -4.03
N LEU A 150 2.15 -8.55 -4.88
CA LEU A 150 2.03 -8.75 -6.33
C LEU A 150 3.14 -7.98 -7.04
N VAL A 151 3.81 -8.64 -7.98
CA VAL A 151 4.88 -8.05 -8.80
C VAL A 151 4.34 -7.78 -10.20
N PHE A 152 4.48 -6.54 -10.66
CA PHE A 152 4.10 -6.09 -11.99
C PHE A 152 5.34 -5.74 -12.79
N GLU A 153 5.48 -6.35 -13.96
CA GLU A 153 6.55 -6.07 -14.91
C GLU A 153 5.98 -5.47 -16.18
N GLY A 154 6.35 -4.22 -16.45
CA GLY A 154 6.01 -3.49 -17.67
C GLY A 154 7.12 -2.52 -18.01
N ASP A 155 6.77 -1.24 -18.20
CA ASP A 155 7.78 -0.21 -18.43
C ASP A 155 8.69 0.06 -17.23
N LEU A 156 8.20 -0.23 -16.03
CA LEU A 156 8.95 -0.32 -14.79
C LEU A 156 8.61 -1.64 -14.11
N ARG A 157 9.34 -1.96 -13.04
CA ARG A 157 8.99 -3.04 -12.12
C ARG A 157 8.39 -2.44 -10.85
N CYS A 158 7.17 -2.84 -10.53
CA CYS A 158 6.44 -2.35 -9.36
C CYS A 158 5.98 -3.52 -8.49
N LEU A 159 6.08 -3.40 -7.17
CA LEU A 159 5.53 -4.35 -6.23
C LEU A 159 4.40 -3.66 -5.45
N VAL A 160 3.23 -4.29 -5.41
CA VAL A 160 2.12 -3.87 -4.56
C VAL A 160 2.05 -4.82 -3.38
N VAL A 161 2.36 -4.32 -2.19
CA VAL A 161 2.31 -5.07 -0.92
C VAL A 161 1.03 -4.68 -0.20
N ARG A 162 0.10 -5.62 -0.12
CA ARG A 162 -1.20 -5.47 0.53
C ARG A 162 -1.12 -6.05 1.92
N ILE A 163 -1.19 -5.19 2.93
CA ILE A 163 -0.99 -5.58 4.32
C ILE A 163 -2.38 -5.80 4.94
N ALA A 164 -2.63 -7.03 5.37
CA ALA A 164 -3.80 -7.37 6.16
C ALA A 164 -3.52 -7.02 7.63
N ASP A 165 -4.37 -6.22 8.23
CA ASP A 165 -4.34 -5.86 9.65
C ASP A 165 -5.29 -6.76 10.47
N TYR A 166 -5.34 -6.60 11.79
CA TYR A 166 -6.08 -7.47 12.72
C TYR A 166 -7.58 -7.60 12.42
N PHE A 167 -8.21 -6.57 11.85
CA PHE A 167 -9.64 -6.60 11.48
C PHE A 167 -9.88 -7.18 10.09
N VAL A 168 -8.82 -7.52 9.34
CA VAL A 168 -8.91 -8.01 7.97
C VAL A 168 -9.41 -9.44 7.94
N GLY A 169 -10.62 -9.61 7.39
CA GLY A 169 -11.17 -10.94 7.14
C GLY A 169 -10.46 -11.66 5.99
N GLU A 170 -10.02 -10.92 4.96
CA GLU A 170 -9.42 -11.49 3.75
C GLU A 170 -8.74 -10.44 2.86
N ILE A 171 -7.63 -10.82 2.19
CA ILE A 171 -7.12 -10.16 0.97
C ILE A 171 -7.63 -10.97 -0.24
N LEU A 172 -8.54 -10.37 -1.00
CA LEU A 172 -9.08 -10.94 -2.22
C LEU A 172 -8.17 -10.57 -3.40
N THR A 173 -7.80 -11.57 -4.21
CA THR A 173 -6.95 -11.39 -5.39
C THR A 173 -7.71 -11.83 -6.63
N TRP A 174 -7.86 -10.93 -7.60
CA TRP A 174 -8.66 -11.15 -8.81
C TRP A 174 -7.81 -11.36 -10.07
N VAL A 175 -6.49 -11.20 -9.96
CA VAL A 175 -5.54 -11.43 -11.05
C VAL A 175 -4.71 -12.68 -10.83
N SER A 176 -4.27 -13.29 -11.91
CA SER A 176 -3.46 -14.52 -11.91
C SER A 176 -2.00 -14.26 -12.27
N LEU A 177 -1.10 -15.14 -11.81
CA LEU A 177 0.29 -15.12 -12.24
C LEU A 177 0.37 -15.31 -13.77
N GLY A 178 1.13 -14.46 -14.43
CA GLY A 178 1.29 -14.44 -15.89
C GLY A 178 0.24 -13.63 -16.64
N GLU A 179 -0.80 -13.14 -15.97
CA GLU A 179 -1.86 -12.32 -16.58
C GLU A 179 -1.31 -10.97 -17.05
N LEU A 180 -1.79 -10.50 -18.21
CA LEU A 180 -1.56 -9.13 -18.67
C LEU A 180 -2.67 -8.23 -18.14
N VAL A 181 -2.27 -7.15 -17.47
CA VAL A 181 -3.18 -6.18 -16.85
C VAL A 181 -2.94 -4.79 -17.42
N GLY A 182 -4.01 -4.01 -17.54
CA GLY A 182 -3.93 -2.58 -17.85
C GLY A 182 -3.56 -1.75 -16.62
N LYS A 183 -2.92 -0.59 -16.82
CA LYS A 183 -2.72 0.40 -15.76
C LYS A 183 -4.06 0.83 -15.19
N GLY A 184 -4.21 0.81 -13.86
CA GLY A 184 -5.47 1.09 -13.17
C GLY A 184 -6.50 -0.04 -13.21
N GLN A 185 -6.20 -1.19 -13.81
CA GLN A 185 -7.07 -2.38 -13.76
C GLN A 185 -7.24 -2.84 -12.31
N ARG A 186 -8.45 -3.30 -11.96
CA ARG A 186 -8.76 -3.89 -10.65
C ARG A 186 -7.95 -5.17 -10.46
N ILE A 187 -7.25 -5.29 -9.31
CA ILE A 187 -6.41 -6.46 -9.01
C ILE A 187 -6.91 -7.26 -7.81
N GLY A 188 -7.79 -6.68 -7.01
CA GLY A 188 -8.28 -7.29 -5.78
C GLY A 188 -8.86 -6.28 -4.82
N MET A 189 -9.10 -6.72 -3.58
CA MET A 189 -9.62 -5.91 -2.49
C MET A 189 -9.01 -6.37 -1.16
N ILE A 190 -8.84 -5.45 -0.21
CA ILE A 190 -8.60 -5.78 1.21
C ILE A 190 -9.85 -5.44 2.00
N THR A 191 -10.51 -6.43 2.58
CA THR A 191 -11.87 -6.26 3.12
C THR A 191 -11.99 -5.26 4.28
N TRP A 192 -11.04 -5.24 5.21
CA TRP A 192 -11.02 -4.33 6.37
C TRP A 192 -9.61 -3.79 6.62
N GLY A 193 -8.85 -3.64 5.54
CA GLY A 193 -7.41 -3.38 5.59
C GLY A 193 -7.04 -1.93 5.65
N SER A 194 -5.95 -1.67 6.35
CA SER A 194 -5.46 -0.32 6.65
C SER A 194 -4.39 0.16 5.70
N GLN A 195 -3.58 -0.71 5.06
CA GLN A 195 -2.40 -0.24 4.33
C GLN A 195 -2.07 -1.02 3.05
N THR A 196 -1.67 -0.29 2.02
CA THR A 196 -1.04 -0.82 0.80
C THR A 196 0.26 -0.06 0.55
N ASP A 197 1.38 -0.78 0.44
CA ASP A 197 2.66 -0.20 0.05
C ASP A 197 2.91 -0.44 -1.44
N LEU A 198 3.33 0.61 -2.14
CA LEU A 198 3.84 0.55 -3.51
C LEU A 198 5.36 0.69 -3.48
N ILE A 199 6.07 -0.30 -3.99
CA ILE A 199 7.51 -0.22 -4.27
C ILE A 199 7.69 -0.06 -5.78
N ILE A 200 8.42 0.98 -6.19
CA ILE A 200 8.79 1.23 -7.58
C ILE A 200 10.30 1.07 -7.69
N GLU A 201 10.74 0.05 -8.41
CA GLU A 201 12.15 -0.12 -8.74
C GLU A 201 12.59 0.98 -9.71
N ILE A 202 13.77 1.57 -9.47
CA ILE A 202 14.38 2.56 -10.37
C ILE A 202 15.52 1.86 -11.12
N PRO A 203 15.34 1.53 -12.42
CA PRO A 203 16.42 0.99 -13.22
C PRO A 203 17.51 2.03 -13.48
N SER A 204 18.72 1.56 -13.77
CA SER A 204 19.82 2.42 -14.19
C SER A 204 19.44 3.25 -15.42
N GLY A 205 19.75 4.54 -15.40
CA GLY A 205 19.42 5.48 -16.48
C GLY A 205 17.98 6.01 -16.45
N VAL A 206 17.12 5.54 -15.53
CA VAL A 206 15.75 6.05 -15.41
C VAL A 206 15.69 7.15 -14.36
N SER A 207 15.16 8.30 -14.74
CA SER A 207 14.76 9.34 -13.78
C SER A 207 13.34 9.10 -13.31
N LEU A 208 13.10 9.30 -12.01
CA LEU A 208 11.78 9.15 -11.40
C LEU A 208 11.52 10.31 -10.44
N GLU A 209 10.34 10.91 -10.53
CA GLU A 209 9.84 11.99 -9.67
C GLU A 209 8.53 11.56 -9.01
N THR A 210 8.36 11.86 -7.72
CA THR A 210 7.12 11.59 -6.97
C THR A 210 6.36 12.91 -6.73
N PRO A 211 5.25 13.17 -7.44
CA PRO A 211 4.48 14.39 -7.26
C PRO A 211 3.56 14.38 -6.02
N VAL A 212 3.62 13.31 -5.21
CA VAL A 212 2.87 13.17 -3.96
C VAL A 212 3.81 13.25 -2.76
N ALA A 213 3.28 13.72 -1.63
CA ALA A 213 3.95 13.83 -0.36
C ALA A 213 3.13 13.16 0.75
N GLU A 214 3.75 13.02 1.92
CA GLU A 214 3.09 12.57 3.14
C GLU A 214 1.87 13.47 3.48
N GLY A 215 0.73 12.85 3.78
CA GLY A 215 -0.55 13.52 4.02
C GLY A 215 -1.43 13.70 2.77
N ASP A 216 -0.92 13.48 1.57
CA ASP A 216 -1.74 13.63 0.34
C ASP A 216 -2.81 12.56 0.22
N HIS A 217 -3.99 12.96 -0.25
CA HIS A 217 -5.05 12.03 -0.61
C HIS A 217 -4.83 11.47 -2.03
N VAL A 218 -4.89 10.15 -2.15
CA VAL A 218 -4.68 9.44 -3.41
C VAL A 218 -5.87 8.54 -3.75
N ARG A 219 -6.08 8.32 -5.04
CA ARG A 219 -7.12 7.48 -5.63
C ARG A 219 -6.47 6.37 -6.46
N ALA A 220 -6.76 5.12 -6.09
CA ALA A 220 -6.37 3.91 -6.82
C ALA A 220 -6.64 4.06 -8.32
N GLY A 221 -5.64 3.77 -9.14
CA GLY A 221 -5.77 3.78 -10.60
C GLY A 221 -5.83 5.16 -11.27
N GLU A 222 -5.91 6.26 -10.51
CA GLU A 222 -6.05 7.62 -11.07
C GLU A 222 -4.94 8.57 -10.65
N THR A 223 -4.63 8.62 -9.36
CA THR A 223 -3.63 9.56 -8.85
C THR A 223 -2.25 9.12 -9.30
N VAL A 224 -1.56 9.99 -10.02
CA VAL A 224 -0.14 9.81 -10.39
C VAL A 224 0.71 9.92 -9.13
N VAL A 225 1.43 8.85 -8.79
CA VAL A 225 2.34 8.80 -7.64
C VAL A 225 3.81 8.78 -8.05
N ALA A 226 4.09 8.47 -9.31
CA ALA A 226 5.40 8.71 -9.90
C ALA A 226 5.31 9.06 -11.39
N LYS A 227 6.23 9.91 -11.85
CA LYS A 227 6.52 10.18 -13.26
C LYS A 227 7.93 9.68 -13.55
N TYR A 228 8.15 9.09 -14.71
CA TYR A 228 9.48 8.59 -15.08
C TYR A 228 9.85 8.95 -16.52
N ALA A 229 11.15 9.13 -16.75
CA ALA A 229 11.73 9.32 -18.08
C ALA A 229 12.98 8.44 -18.22
N ARG A 230 13.14 7.88 -19.42
CA ARG A 230 14.29 7.07 -19.85
C ARG A 230 15.24 7.92 -20.69
#